data_AF-A0A3N5RWP8-F1
#
_entry.id   AF-A0A3N5RWP8-F1
#
_cell.length_a   1.000
_cell.length_b   1.000
_cell.length_c   1.000
_cell.angle_alpha   90.00
_cell.angle_beta   90.00
_cell.angle_gamma   90.00
#
_symmetry.space_group_name_H-M   'P 1'
#
loop_
_entity.id
_entity.type
_entity.pdbx_description
1 polymer ?
#
loop_
_entity_poly.entity_id
_entity_poly.type
_entity_poly.pdbx_seq_one_letter_code
_entity_poly.pdbx_strand_id
1 'polypeptide(L)'
;LSHELLEVRQIGERVKEVALGETPTLVKYAEAVPYLVETIQDFGNRESGIGSREVGDWCSLSSYDKDGERKVLAAALYRFGEMGYADALAHVKSLKKAERTKLAEALLGRLGKYDIPLRELEYSTYTFDIVMDQGAYAEFKRHRMMTQTPQKLTTRLGYTVPRLMTEAGFGSQYEAAMDAAAKMYEKLYEVNPAVAQYVVPNGFNRRVLAQFNLREAYAFCQLRSATNAHFSIRRIAQRVYEELARVHPLLTKYMKLPDETWKGLEEGYFTKV
;
A
#
# COMPACT_ATOMS: atom_id res chain seq x y z
N LEU A 1 25.27 1.19 -6.56
CA LEU A 1 26.00 1.38 -7.84
C LEU A 1 25.10 1.27 -9.08
N SER A 2 23.99 0.51 -9.05
CA SER A 2 23.08 0.37 -10.21
C SER A 2 21.91 1.37 -10.27
N HIS A 3 21.84 2.33 -9.35
CA HIS A 3 20.69 3.25 -9.27
C HIS A 3 20.69 4.24 -10.45
N GLU A 4 19.51 4.70 -10.91
CA GLU A 4 19.38 5.64 -12.05
C GLU A 4 20.07 6.99 -11.78
N LEU A 5 19.95 7.48 -10.54
CA LEU A 5 20.55 8.72 -10.05
C LEU A 5 22.07 8.63 -9.85
N LEU A 6 22.80 9.61 -10.38
CA LEU A 6 24.26 9.69 -10.29
C LEU A 6 24.74 9.87 -8.85
N GLU A 7 24.13 10.77 -8.10
CA GLU A 7 24.49 11.07 -6.71
C GLU A 7 24.32 9.86 -5.79
N VAL A 8 23.31 9.03 -6.03
CA VAL A 8 23.11 7.78 -5.28
C VAL A 8 24.22 6.77 -5.61
N ARG A 9 24.68 6.73 -6.87
CA ARG A 9 25.83 5.90 -7.25
C ARG A 9 27.11 6.41 -6.57
N GLN A 10 27.38 7.71 -6.63
CA GLN A 10 28.55 8.35 -6.02
C GLN A 10 28.61 8.13 -4.49
N ILE A 11 27.48 8.28 -3.79
CA ILE A 11 27.39 7.96 -2.35
C ILE A 11 27.71 6.48 -2.13
N GLY A 12 27.14 5.59 -2.95
CA GLY A 12 27.41 4.16 -2.87
C GLY A 12 28.88 3.80 -3.12
N GLU A 13 29.55 4.47 -4.07
CA GLU A 13 30.98 4.31 -4.35
C GLU A 13 31.81 4.71 -3.14
N ARG A 14 31.51 5.86 -2.53
CA ARG A 14 32.24 6.34 -1.36
C ARG A 14 32.05 5.43 -0.15
N VAL A 15 30.82 4.95 0.09
CA VAL A 15 30.53 3.98 1.15
C VAL A 15 31.31 2.68 0.92
N LYS A 16 31.36 2.20 -0.32
CA LYS A 16 32.11 0.99 -0.68
C LYS A 16 33.61 1.15 -0.47
N GLU A 17 34.19 2.28 -0.89
CA GLU A 17 35.62 2.58 -0.72
C GLU A 17 36.04 2.50 0.75
N VAL A 18 35.26 3.14 1.64
CA VAL A 18 35.52 3.07 3.09
C VAL A 18 35.32 1.65 3.62
N ALA A 19 34.25 0.96 3.22
CA ALA A 19 33.95 -0.39 3.68
C ALA A 19 34.99 -1.44 3.25
N LEU A 20 35.67 -1.24 2.12
CA LEU A 20 36.76 -2.11 1.66
C LEU A 20 37.99 -2.03 2.58
N GLY A 21 38.22 -0.89 3.24
CA GLY A 21 39.29 -0.74 4.22
C GLY A 21 39.06 -1.53 5.51
N GLU A 22 37.80 -1.60 5.96
CA GLU A 22 37.45 -2.19 7.27
C GLU A 22 36.90 -3.64 7.17
N THR A 23 36.07 -3.91 6.16
CA THR A 23 35.31 -5.18 6.04
C THR A 23 35.24 -5.67 4.57
N PRO A 24 36.38 -5.87 3.90
CA PRO A 24 36.43 -6.14 2.45
C PRO A 24 35.62 -7.36 2.01
N THR A 25 35.54 -8.40 2.84
CA THR A 25 34.81 -9.63 2.52
C THR A 25 33.30 -9.45 2.45
N LEU A 26 32.74 -8.45 3.12
CA LEU A 26 31.30 -8.15 3.10
C LEU A 26 30.88 -7.36 1.84
N VAL A 27 31.82 -6.60 1.25
CA VAL A 27 31.53 -5.70 0.12
C VAL A 27 32.24 -6.08 -1.18
N LYS A 28 32.96 -7.21 -1.22
CA LYS A 28 33.69 -7.71 -2.40
C LYS A 28 32.84 -7.85 -3.67
N TYR A 29 31.52 -8.03 -3.55
CA TYR A 29 30.60 -8.17 -4.68
C TYR A 29 29.64 -6.97 -4.83
N ALA A 30 29.89 -5.88 -4.12
CA ALA A 30 29.09 -4.66 -4.21
C ALA A 30 29.44 -3.87 -5.48
N GLU A 31 29.34 -4.50 -6.65
CA GLU A 31 29.53 -3.85 -7.95
C GLU A 31 28.21 -3.32 -8.52
N ALA A 32 28.30 -2.53 -9.59
CA ALA A 32 27.14 -2.29 -10.44
C ALA A 32 26.64 -3.64 -10.97
N VAL A 33 25.33 -3.83 -10.96
CA VAL A 33 24.65 -5.06 -11.39
C VAL A 33 24.01 -4.79 -12.75
N PRO A 34 24.59 -5.26 -13.87
CA PRO A 34 24.11 -4.96 -15.22
C PRO A 34 22.64 -5.33 -15.42
N TYR A 35 22.25 -6.51 -14.93
CA TYR A 35 20.86 -6.98 -14.94
C TYR A 35 19.86 -5.93 -14.42
N LEU A 36 20.17 -5.24 -13.31
CA LEU A 36 19.27 -4.23 -12.75
C LEU A 36 19.20 -2.99 -13.65
N VAL A 37 20.33 -2.54 -14.18
CA VAL A 37 20.41 -1.36 -15.05
C VAL A 37 19.64 -1.61 -16.36
N GLU A 38 19.94 -2.74 -17.00
CA GLU A 38 19.33 -3.16 -18.27
C GLU A 38 17.83 -3.39 -18.11
N THR A 39 17.39 -4.08 -17.05
CA THR A 39 15.96 -4.31 -16.80
C THR A 39 15.18 -3.01 -16.59
N ILE A 40 15.74 -2.04 -15.86
CA ILE A 40 15.10 -0.74 -15.64
C ILE A 40 14.96 0.01 -16.96
N GLN A 41 16.00 0.02 -17.79
CA GLN A 41 15.98 0.66 -19.11
C GLN A 41 14.96 -0.01 -20.04
N ASP A 42 14.98 -1.34 -20.12
CA ASP A 42 14.09 -2.11 -20.98
C ASP A 42 12.62 -1.92 -20.60
N PHE A 43 12.27 -2.05 -19.32
CA PHE A 43 10.89 -1.86 -18.88
C PHE A 43 10.46 -0.38 -18.89
N GLY A 44 11.39 0.56 -18.69
CA GLY A 44 11.12 1.99 -18.75
C GLY A 44 10.81 2.50 -20.16
N ASN A 45 11.39 1.87 -21.19
CA ASN A 45 11.23 2.26 -22.60
C ASN A 45 10.10 1.53 -23.31
N ARG A 46 9.43 0.57 -22.66
CA ARG A 46 8.30 -0.15 -23.25
C ARG A 46 7.07 0.73 -23.31
N GLU A 47 6.62 1.04 -24.52
CA GLU A 47 5.29 1.58 -24.76
C GLU A 47 4.25 0.46 -24.57
N SER A 48 3.30 0.68 -23.67
CA SER A 48 2.26 -0.31 -23.37
C SER A 48 1.17 -0.39 -24.45
N GLY A 49 1.15 0.53 -25.42
CA GLY A 49 0.06 0.70 -26.40
C GLY A 49 -1.30 1.05 -25.80
N ILE A 50 -1.39 1.07 -24.46
CA ILE A 50 -2.56 1.42 -23.68
C ILE A 50 -2.34 2.86 -23.24
N GLY A 51 -3.02 3.80 -23.90
CA GLY A 51 -3.01 5.21 -23.50
C GLY A 51 -3.43 5.38 -22.04
N SER A 52 -3.13 6.53 -21.46
CA SER A 52 -3.56 6.90 -20.10
C SER A 52 -5.09 6.84 -20.02
N ARG A 53 -5.63 5.70 -19.58
CA ARG A 53 -7.04 5.64 -19.19
C ARG A 53 -7.22 6.53 -17.97
N GLU A 54 -8.35 7.24 -17.93
CA GLU A 54 -8.74 7.95 -16.71
C GLU A 54 -8.62 7.00 -15.52
N VAL A 55 -8.09 7.52 -14.42
CA VAL A 55 -8.12 6.79 -13.15
C VAL A 55 -9.59 6.56 -12.85
N GLY A 56 -10.02 5.30 -12.87
CA GLY A 56 -11.36 4.94 -12.42
C GLY A 56 -11.48 5.13 -10.91
N ASP A 57 -11.87 4.09 -10.18
CA ASP A 57 -11.76 4.13 -8.73
C ASP A 57 -10.28 4.27 -8.32
N TRP A 58 -9.97 5.27 -7.47
CA TRP A 58 -8.62 5.52 -6.96
C TRP A 58 -8.15 4.43 -6.00
N CYS A 59 -9.02 3.55 -5.50
CA CYS A 59 -8.63 2.38 -4.72
C CYS A 59 -9.49 1.18 -5.10
N SER A 60 -8.92 0.28 -5.89
CA SER A 60 -9.63 -0.88 -6.43
C SER A 60 -9.04 -2.20 -5.96
N LEU A 61 -9.90 -3.12 -5.52
CA LEU A 61 -9.52 -4.50 -5.20
C LEU A 61 -9.40 -5.31 -6.50
N SER A 62 -8.20 -5.37 -7.06
CA SER A 62 -7.89 -6.06 -8.32
C SER A 62 -7.98 -7.58 -8.24
N SER A 63 -7.63 -8.18 -7.10
CA SER A 63 -7.66 -9.62 -6.88
C SER A 63 -7.79 -9.96 -5.40
N TYR A 64 -8.49 -11.04 -5.08
CA TYR A 64 -8.61 -11.58 -3.72
C TYR A 64 -8.83 -13.09 -3.73
N ASP A 65 -8.54 -13.72 -2.60
CA ASP A 65 -8.78 -15.15 -2.40
C ASP A 65 -10.27 -15.44 -2.17
N LYS A 66 -11.00 -15.94 -3.16
CA LYS A 66 -12.44 -16.24 -3.05
C LYS A 66 -12.80 -17.25 -1.95
N ASP A 67 -11.85 -18.11 -1.57
CA ASP A 67 -12.02 -19.09 -0.49
C ASP A 67 -11.33 -18.63 0.81
N GLY A 68 -10.86 -17.38 0.88
CA GLY A 68 -9.96 -16.88 1.94
C GLY A 68 -10.49 -17.13 3.35
N GLU A 69 -11.74 -16.77 3.64
CA GLU A 69 -12.32 -17.02 4.97
C GLU A 69 -12.35 -18.51 5.33
N ARG A 70 -12.64 -19.38 4.36
CA ARG A 70 -12.65 -20.83 4.57
C ARG A 70 -11.25 -21.37 4.82
N LYS A 71 -10.25 -20.87 4.10
CA LYS A 71 -8.85 -21.26 4.30
C LYS A 71 -8.35 -20.84 5.68
N VAL A 72 -8.72 -19.65 6.15
CA VAL A 72 -8.38 -19.17 7.49
C VAL A 72 -9.00 -20.06 8.57
N LEU A 73 -10.30 -20.37 8.46
CA LEU A 73 -10.97 -21.25 9.42
C LEU A 73 -10.38 -22.67 9.40
N ALA A 74 -10.08 -23.21 8.20
CA ALA A 74 -9.46 -24.51 8.04
C ALA A 74 -8.05 -24.54 8.63
N ALA A 75 -7.26 -23.48 8.44
CA ALA A 75 -5.93 -23.36 9.03
C ALA A 75 -5.99 -23.28 10.57
N ALA A 76 -6.99 -22.60 11.13
CA ALA A 76 -7.22 -22.58 12.56
C ALA A 76 -7.55 -23.99 13.11
N LEU A 77 -8.45 -24.73 12.45
CA LEU A 77 -8.75 -26.12 12.82
C LEU A 77 -7.54 -27.05 12.67
N TYR A 78 -6.77 -26.89 11.59
CA TYR A 78 -5.54 -27.64 11.35
C TYR A 78 -4.52 -27.44 12.48
N ARG A 79 -4.31 -26.19 12.91
CA ARG A 79 -3.32 -25.88 13.96
C ARG A 79 -3.68 -26.46 15.32
N PHE A 80 -4.96 -26.47 15.68
CA PHE A 80 -5.44 -26.87 17.01
C PHE A 80 -6.11 -28.25 17.03
N GLY A 81 -6.06 -28.98 15.93
CA GLY A 81 -6.56 -30.35 15.80
C GLY A 81 -5.49 -31.31 15.27
N GLU A 82 -5.89 -32.54 14.99
CA GLU A 82 -5.00 -33.59 14.48
C GLU A 82 -5.28 -33.94 13.00
N MET A 83 -6.18 -33.21 12.35
CA MET A 83 -6.58 -33.45 10.95
C MET A 83 -5.62 -32.80 9.95
N GLY A 84 -5.46 -33.42 8.78
CA GLY A 84 -4.72 -32.81 7.67
C GLY A 84 -5.43 -31.56 7.14
N TYR A 85 -4.67 -30.63 6.53
CA TYR A 85 -5.25 -29.38 6.03
C TYR A 85 -6.33 -29.61 4.96
N ALA A 86 -6.16 -30.62 4.10
CA ALA A 86 -7.16 -30.99 3.10
C ALA A 86 -8.50 -31.39 3.76
N ASP A 87 -8.44 -32.17 4.84
CA ASP A 87 -9.61 -32.60 5.60
C ASP A 87 -10.25 -31.43 6.35
N ALA A 88 -9.45 -30.56 6.96
CA ALA A 88 -9.94 -29.33 7.60
C ALA A 88 -10.68 -28.42 6.61
N LEU A 89 -10.13 -28.26 5.40
CA LEU A 89 -10.76 -27.45 4.36
C LEU A 89 -12.04 -28.09 3.83
N ALA A 90 -12.04 -29.40 3.60
CA ALA A 90 -13.23 -30.15 3.20
C ALA A 90 -14.34 -30.03 4.26
N HIS A 91 -13.98 -30.18 5.55
CA HIS A 91 -14.88 -29.99 6.67
C HIS A 91 -15.50 -28.59 6.67
N VAL A 92 -14.69 -27.52 6.64
CA VAL A 92 -15.18 -26.12 6.62
C VAL A 92 -16.05 -25.81 5.39
N LYS A 93 -15.75 -26.42 4.24
CA LYS A 93 -16.58 -26.31 3.03
C LYS A 93 -17.94 -26.99 3.20
N SER A 94 -18.01 -28.11 3.92
CA SER A 94 -19.26 -28.83 4.20
C SER A 94 -20.17 -28.14 5.22
N LEU A 95 -19.61 -27.31 6.11
CA LEU A 95 -20.36 -26.61 7.16
C LEU A 95 -21.43 -25.66 6.60
N LYS A 96 -22.51 -25.47 7.35
CA LYS A 96 -23.49 -24.40 7.08
C LYS A 96 -22.92 -23.04 7.48
N LYS A 97 -23.54 -21.96 6.98
CA LYS A 97 -23.14 -20.58 7.31
C LYS A 97 -23.10 -20.34 8.83
N ALA A 98 -24.10 -20.81 9.56
CA ALA A 98 -24.18 -20.64 11.02
C ALA A 98 -23.00 -21.29 11.77
N GLU A 99 -22.53 -22.45 11.31
CA GLU A 99 -21.41 -23.17 11.92
C GLU A 99 -20.08 -22.45 11.63
N ARG A 100 -19.89 -21.97 10.39
CA ARG A 100 -18.74 -21.11 10.07
C ARG A 100 -18.75 -19.82 10.89
N THR A 101 -19.92 -19.24 11.15
CA THR A 101 -20.04 -18.08 12.05
C THR A 101 -19.58 -18.40 13.46
N LYS A 102 -19.93 -19.57 14.01
CA LYS A 102 -19.45 -20.01 15.33
C LYS A 102 -17.93 -20.19 15.36
N LEU A 103 -17.34 -20.74 14.30
CA LEU A 103 -15.88 -20.87 14.20
C LEU A 103 -15.18 -19.50 14.14
N ALA A 104 -15.71 -18.56 13.35
CA ALA A 104 -15.17 -17.20 13.28
C ALA A 104 -15.27 -16.48 14.63
N GLU A 105 -16.40 -16.65 15.34
CA GLU A 105 -16.60 -16.11 16.68
C GLU A 105 -15.60 -16.72 17.68
N ALA A 106 -15.38 -18.03 17.62
CA ALA A 106 -14.40 -18.70 18.46
C ALA A 106 -12.96 -18.22 18.18
N LEU A 107 -12.65 -17.87 16.93
CA LEU A 107 -11.34 -17.41 16.49
C LEU A 107 -11.08 -15.93 16.83
N LEU A 108 -12.05 -15.04 16.60
CA LEU A 108 -11.86 -13.59 16.61
C LEU A 108 -12.78 -12.83 17.56
N GLY A 109 -13.82 -13.46 18.12
CA GLY A 109 -14.81 -12.79 18.98
C GLY A 109 -14.22 -12.22 20.27
N ARG A 110 -13.11 -12.79 20.74
CA ARG A 110 -12.37 -12.33 21.93
C ARG A 110 -11.24 -11.34 21.61
N LEU A 111 -11.07 -10.95 20.34
CA LEU A 111 -9.99 -10.06 19.93
C LEU A 111 -10.20 -8.65 20.51
N GLY A 112 -9.28 -8.23 21.38
CA GLY A 112 -9.23 -6.88 21.91
C GLY A 112 -8.63 -5.89 20.91
N LYS A 113 -8.75 -4.59 21.23
CA LYS A 113 -8.28 -3.48 20.37
C LYS A 113 -6.78 -3.56 20.02
N TYR A 114 -5.97 -4.04 20.96
CA TYR A 114 -4.51 -4.10 20.83
C TYR A 114 -3.99 -5.51 20.59
N ASP A 115 -4.88 -6.50 20.46
CA ASP A 115 -4.49 -7.88 20.24
C ASP A 115 -4.11 -8.09 18.78
N ILE A 116 -3.12 -8.95 18.58
CA ILE A 116 -2.65 -9.32 17.25
C ILE A 116 -3.39 -10.59 16.83
N PRO A 117 -4.14 -10.57 15.72
CA PRO A 117 -4.80 -11.78 15.22
C PRO A 117 -3.81 -12.90 14.94
N LEU A 118 -4.29 -14.15 15.02
CA LEU A 118 -3.45 -15.31 14.79
C LEU A 118 -2.90 -15.35 13.35
N ARG A 119 -1.78 -16.05 13.18
CA ARG A 119 -1.07 -16.17 11.88
C ARG A 119 -1.89 -16.84 10.81
N GLU A 120 -2.93 -17.60 11.16
CA GLU A 120 -3.77 -18.31 10.20
C GLU A 120 -4.56 -17.34 9.30
N LEU A 121 -4.74 -16.08 9.72
CA LEU A 121 -5.27 -15.02 8.86
C LEU A 121 -4.33 -14.68 7.69
N GLU A 122 -3.06 -15.11 7.72
CA GLU A 122 -2.12 -14.92 6.62
C GLU A 122 -2.50 -15.74 5.36
N TYR A 123 -3.37 -16.75 5.48
CA TYR A 123 -3.83 -17.61 4.37
C TYR A 123 -4.89 -16.97 3.44
N SER A 124 -5.32 -15.74 3.69
CA SER A 124 -6.23 -14.99 2.81
C SER A 124 -5.53 -13.73 2.32
N THR A 125 -5.39 -13.57 1.00
CA THR A 125 -4.63 -12.47 0.38
C THR A 125 -5.49 -11.57 -0.50
N TYR A 126 -5.07 -10.30 -0.62
CA TYR A 126 -5.73 -9.25 -1.39
C TYR A 126 -4.70 -8.46 -2.17
N THR A 127 -5.05 -8.03 -3.38
CA THR A 127 -4.22 -7.17 -4.23
C THR A 127 -5.02 -5.93 -4.62
N PHE A 128 -4.50 -4.76 -4.27
CA PHE A 128 -5.11 -3.46 -4.54
C PHE A 128 -4.27 -2.65 -5.54
N ASP A 129 -4.93 -1.96 -6.47
CA ASP A 129 -4.35 -0.82 -7.21
C ASP A 129 -4.86 0.47 -6.55
N ILE A 130 -3.95 1.26 -5.98
CA ILE A 130 -4.27 2.42 -5.15
C ILE A 130 -3.53 3.66 -5.65
N VAL A 131 -4.26 4.75 -5.83
CA VAL A 131 -3.77 6.11 -6.04
C VAL A 131 -4.00 6.90 -4.75
N MET A 132 -2.91 7.39 -4.16
CA MET A 132 -2.92 8.18 -2.92
C MET A 132 -1.89 9.29 -2.98
N ASP A 133 -2.05 10.37 -2.21
CA ASP A 133 -1.01 11.38 -2.13
C ASP A 133 0.28 10.79 -1.53
N GLN A 134 1.40 11.39 -1.91
CA GLN A 134 2.72 10.95 -1.48
C GLN A 134 2.91 11.05 0.05
N GLY A 135 2.18 11.93 0.74
CA GLY A 135 2.10 11.98 2.20
C GLY A 135 1.47 10.72 2.80
N ALA A 136 0.30 10.31 2.31
CA ALA A 136 -0.32 9.04 2.68
C ALA A 136 0.60 7.85 2.37
N TYR A 137 1.27 7.86 1.21
CA TYR A 137 2.21 6.80 0.84
C TYR A 137 3.40 6.70 1.82
N ALA A 138 3.86 7.81 2.39
CA ALA A 138 4.94 7.81 3.38
C ALA A 138 4.56 7.08 4.68
N GLU A 139 3.27 7.03 5.03
CA GLU A 139 2.73 6.22 6.11
C GLU A 139 2.42 4.77 5.68
N PHE A 140 1.90 4.60 4.47
CA PHE A 140 1.55 3.30 3.88
C PHE A 140 2.78 2.38 3.76
N LYS A 141 3.90 2.91 3.27
CA LYS A 141 5.15 2.15 3.05
C LYS A 141 5.82 1.60 4.32
N ARG A 142 5.31 1.97 5.51
CA ARG A 142 5.79 1.45 6.80
C ARG A 142 5.20 0.09 7.17
N HIS A 143 4.18 -0.36 6.43
CA HIS A 143 3.56 -1.68 6.56
C HIS A 143 4.34 -2.70 5.75
N ARG A 144 5.23 -3.44 6.44
CA ARG A 144 6.28 -4.28 5.83
C ARG A 144 5.82 -5.70 5.51
N MET A 145 4.72 -6.17 6.09
CA MET A 145 4.12 -7.48 5.78
C MET A 145 3.20 -7.37 4.55
N MET A 146 3.67 -6.62 3.55
CA MET A 146 2.96 -6.24 2.33
C MET A 146 3.97 -6.12 1.20
N THR A 147 3.62 -6.69 0.05
CA THR A 147 4.33 -6.42 -1.21
C THR A 147 3.83 -5.10 -1.75
N GLN A 148 4.75 -4.16 -2.02
CA GLN A 148 4.41 -2.84 -2.53
C GLN A 148 5.23 -2.53 -3.77
N THR A 149 4.55 -2.25 -4.87
CA THR A 149 5.15 -1.86 -6.15
C THR A 149 4.67 -0.46 -6.51
N PRO A 150 5.35 0.59 -6.04
CA PRO A 150 4.97 1.95 -6.35
C PRO A 150 5.47 2.35 -7.75
N GLN A 151 4.64 3.05 -8.53
CA GLN A 151 5.10 3.69 -9.77
C GLN A 151 6.07 4.86 -9.45
N LYS A 152 6.82 5.37 -10.44
CA LYS A 152 7.62 6.61 -10.24
C LYS A 152 6.70 7.74 -9.79
N LEU A 153 7.20 8.61 -8.91
CA LEU A 153 6.43 9.78 -8.46
C LEU A 153 6.39 10.81 -9.59
N THR A 154 5.20 11.25 -9.99
CA THR A 154 5.03 12.21 -11.09
C THR A 154 3.98 13.24 -10.72
N THR A 155 3.85 14.32 -11.50
CA THR A 155 2.76 15.29 -11.33
C THR A 155 1.51 14.96 -12.13
N ARG A 156 1.50 13.83 -12.86
CA ARG A 156 0.49 13.49 -13.87
C ARG A 156 -0.79 12.86 -13.29
N LEU A 157 -0.76 12.40 -12.04
CA LEU A 157 -1.93 11.89 -11.31
C LEU A 157 -2.67 12.99 -10.51
N GLY A 158 -2.30 14.26 -10.74
CA GLY A 158 -2.85 15.38 -9.99
C GLY A 158 -2.40 15.39 -8.53
N TYR A 159 -3.00 16.31 -7.78
CA TYR A 159 -2.72 16.51 -6.38
C TYR A 159 -3.99 16.83 -5.59
N THR A 160 -3.94 16.53 -4.31
CA THR A 160 -5.02 16.85 -3.38
C THR A 160 -4.85 18.27 -2.82
N VAL A 161 -5.95 18.95 -2.53
CA VAL A 161 -5.97 20.23 -1.81
C VAL A 161 -6.60 20.00 -0.44
N PRO A 162 -5.81 19.98 0.65
CA PRO A 162 -6.36 19.90 2.00
C PRO A 162 -7.31 21.06 2.27
N ARG A 163 -8.46 20.78 2.88
CA ARG A 163 -9.50 21.77 3.19
C ARG A 163 -8.95 22.94 4.01
N LEU A 164 -8.05 22.64 4.95
CA LEU A 164 -7.38 23.64 5.78
C LEU A 164 -6.61 24.69 4.95
N MET A 165 -6.07 24.34 3.78
CA MET A 165 -5.41 25.32 2.90
C MET A 165 -6.41 26.33 2.37
N THR A 166 -7.61 25.88 1.99
CA THR A 166 -8.69 26.75 1.51
C THR A 166 -9.28 27.58 2.64
N GLU A 167 -9.58 26.97 3.79
CA GLU A 167 -10.16 27.66 4.96
C GLU A 167 -9.22 28.73 5.54
N ALA A 168 -7.91 28.51 5.46
CA ALA A 168 -6.91 29.49 5.86
C ALA A 168 -6.65 30.59 4.81
N GLY A 169 -7.35 30.57 3.66
CA GLY A 169 -7.19 31.56 2.59
C GLY A 169 -5.97 31.34 1.68
N PHE A 170 -5.30 30.20 1.80
CA PHE A 170 -4.08 29.84 1.04
C PHE A 170 -4.35 28.97 -0.19
N GLY A 171 -5.61 28.66 -0.52
CA GLY A 171 -5.98 27.76 -1.62
C GLY A 171 -5.30 28.10 -2.96
N SER A 172 -5.46 29.34 -3.43
CA SER A 172 -4.86 29.76 -4.71
C SER A 172 -3.33 29.77 -4.69
N GLN A 173 -2.71 30.07 -3.55
CA GLN A 173 -1.25 30.04 -3.42
C GLN A 173 -0.72 28.60 -3.42
N TYR A 174 -1.44 27.69 -2.78
CA TYR A 174 -1.14 26.27 -2.80
C TYR A 174 -1.21 25.73 -4.24
N GLU A 175 -2.31 25.98 -4.95
CA GLU A 175 -2.47 25.53 -6.34
C GLU A 175 -1.39 26.11 -7.26
N ALA A 176 -1.08 27.41 -7.13
CA ALA A 176 0.00 28.03 -7.91
C ALA A 176 1.36 27.37 -7.66
N ALA A 177 1.68 26.98 -6.41
CA ALA A 177 2.90 26.27 -6.08
C ALA A 177 2.94 24.86 -6.67
N MET A 178 1.82 24.13 -6.62
CA MET A 178 1.69 22.78 -7.19
C MET A 178 1.81 22.82 -8.73
N ASP A 179 1.19 23.79 -9.38
CA ASP A 179 1.28 24.00 -10.84
C ASP A 179 2.69 24.38 -11.28
N ALA A 180 3.39 25.22 -10.50
CA ALA A 180 4.79 25.54 -10.76
C ALA A 180 5.68 24.30 -10.67
N ALA A 181 5.45 23.45 -9.67
CA ALA A 181 6.15 22.18 -9.52
C ALA A 181 5.86 21.22 -10.69
N ALA A 182 4.61 21.12 -11.15
CA ALA A 182 4.23 20.31 -12.32
C ALA A 182 4.92 20.78 -13.60
N LYS A 183 4.97 22.10 -13.84
CA LYS A 183 5.70 22.66 -14.99
C LYS A 183 7.20 22.38 -14.92
N MET A 184 7.80 22.49 -13.74
CA MET A 184 9.22 22.17 -13.55
C MET A 184 9.50 20.67 -13.71
N TYR A 185 8.60 19.82 -13.21
CA TYR A 185 8.69 18.37 -13.34
C TYR A 185 8.82 17.95 -14.81
N GLU A 186 7.96 18.45 -15.70
CA GLU A 186 8.02 18.06 -17.12
C GLU A 186 9.34 18.51 -17.79
N LYS A 187 9.85 19.70 -17.46
CA LYS A 187 11.18 20.16 -17.95
C LYS A 187 12.31 19.27 -17.46
N LEU A 188 12.28 18.86 -16.20
CA LEU A 188 13.30 17.96 -15.64
C LEU A 188 13.14 16.52 -16.16
N TYR A 189 11.92 16.10 -16.47
CA TYR A 189 11.63 14.77 -16.98
C TYR A 189 12.29 14.52 -18.33
N GLU A 190 12.33 15.53 -19.21
CA GLU A 190 13.05 15.50 -20.49
C GLU A 190 14.56 15.28 -20.31
N VAL A 191 15.13 15.76 -19.21
CA VAL A 191 16.56 15.61 -18.89
C VAL A 191 16.83 14.27 -18.20
N ASN A 192 16.11 13.99 -17.12
CA ASN A 192 16.24 12.76 -16.35
C ASN A 192 14.96 12.50 -15.52
N PRO A 193 14.16 11.47 -15.86
CA PRO A 193 12.95 11.12 -15.12
C PRO A 193 13.15 10.84 -13.63
N ALA A 194 14.31 10.31 -13.23
CA ALA A 194 14.59 10.06 -11.82
C ALA A 194 14.84 11.35 -11.04
N VAL A 195 15.51 12.34 -11.66
CA VAL A 195 15.77 13.66 -11.07
C VAL A 195 14.48 14.49 -10.98
N ALA A 196 13.59 14.36 -11.96
CA ALA A 196 12.31 15.07 -11.96
C ALA A 196 11.48 14.81 -10.67
N GLN A 197 11.61 13.63 -10.06
CA GLN A 197 10.90 13.29 -8.81
C GLN A 197 11.22 14.23 -7.63
N TYR A 198 12.40 14.85 -7.61
CA TYR A 198 12.84 15.70 -6.50
C TYR A 198 12.00 16.96 -6.33
N VAL A 199 11.40 17.47 -7.41
CA VAL A 199 10.59 18.69 -7.35
C VAL A 199 9.13 18.43 -7.06
N VAL A 200 8.70 17.17 -6.91
CA VAL A 200 7.29 16.80 -6.74
C VAL A 200 6.88 16.92 -5.26
N PRO A 201 5.98 17.85 -4.88
CA PRO A 201 5.48 17.98 -3.52
C PRO A 201 4.69 16.76 -3.05
N ASN A 202 4.64 16.55 -1.73
CA ASN A 202 3.94 15.41 -1.12
C ASN A 202 2.42 15.38 -1.36
N GLY A 203 1.82 16.50 -1.78
CA GLY A 203 0.39 16.55 -2.11
C GLY A 203 0.03 15.87 -3.44
N PHE A 204 1.02 15.58 -4.29
CA PHE A 204 0.80 14.86 -5.54
C PHE A 204 0.52 13.38 -5.31
N ASN A 205 -0.35 12.84 -6.16
CA ASN A 205 -0.77 11.46 -6.11
C ASN A 205 0.26 10.51 -6.73
N ARG A 206 0.35 9.32 -6.15
CA ARG A 206 1.19 8.21 -6.60
C ARG A 206 0.37 6.94 -6.67
N ARG A 207 0.53 6.18 -7.75
CA ARG A 207 -0.07 4.86 -7.90
C ARG A 207 0.83 3.77 -7.31
N VAL A 208 0.22 2.85 -6.58
CA VAL A 208 0.89 1.75 -5.89
C VAL A 208 0.06 0.49 -6.05
N LEU A 209 0.68 -0.57 -6.58
CA LEU A 209 0.13 -1.92 -6.49
C LEU A 209 0.55 -2.51 -5.13
N ALA A 210 -0.42 -2.90 -4.32
CA ALA A 210 -0.19 -3.42 -2.97
C ALA A 210 -0.82 -4.80 -2.81
N GLN A 211 -0.06 -5.78 -2.32
CA GLN A 211 -0.59 -7.10 -1.97
C GLN A 211 -0.28 -7.43 -0.52
N PHE A 212 -1.30 -7.82 0.23
CA PHE A 212 -1.17 -8.18 1.65
C PHE A 212 -2.21 -9.22 2.05
N ASN A 213 -1.96 -9.89 3.17
CA ASN A 213 -2.87 -10.87 3.73
C ASN A 213 -3.86 -10.24 4.73
N LEU A 214 -4.88 -10.99 5.14
CA LEU A 214 -5.91 -10.51 6.06
C LEU A 214 -5.31 -10.08 7.41
N ARG A 215 -4.31 -10.79 7.92
CA ARG A 215 -3.66 -10.40 9.18
C ARG A 215 -3.00 -9.02 9.09
N GLU A 216 -2.30 -8.73 7.99
CA GLU A 216 -1.75 -7.40 7.74
C GLU A 216 -2.87 -6.37 7.50
N ALA A 217 -3.98 -6.77 6.87
CA ALA A 217 -5.13 -5.89 6.70
C ALA A 217 -5.71 -5.44 8.05
N TYR A 218 -5.79 -6.32 9.06
CA TYR A 218 -6.17 -5.93 10.42
C TYR A 218 -5.21 -4.89 11.00
N ALA A 219 -3.91 -5.12 10.88
CA ALA A 219 -2.90 -4.17 11.37
C ALA A 219 -3.00 -2.82 10.65
N PHE A 220 -3.07 -2.83 9.32
CA PHE A 220 -3.17 -1.64 8.49
C PHE A 220 -4.43 -0.86 8.81
N CYS A 221 -5.61 -1.46 8.68
CA CYS A 221 -6.88 -0.78 8.86
C CYS A 221 -7.00 -0.20 10.27
N GLN A 222 -6.73 -0.97 11.33
CA GLN A 222 -6.90 -0.49 12.70
C GLN A 222 -5.89 0.61 13.10
N LEU A 223 -4.63 0.51 12.65
CA LEU A 223 -3.62 1.52 12.96
C LEU A 223 -3.81 2.80 12.13
N ARG A 224 -4.14 2.65 10.86
CA ARG A 224 -4.20 3.77 9.91
C ARG A 224 -5.57 4.41 9.81
N SER A 225 -6.64 3.79 10.31
CA SER A 225 -7.93 4.44 10.53
C SER A 225 -8.03 5.10 11.90
N ALA A 226 -7.03 5.00 12.78
CA ALA A 226 -7.08 5.62 14.10
C ALA A 226 -7.16 7.14 13.98
N THR A 227 -7.91 7.81 14.87
CA THR A 227 -8.19 9.26 14.78
C THR A 227 -6.94 10.14 14.82
N ASN A 228 -5.84 9.65 15.39
CA ASN A 228 -4.54 10.32 15.44
C ASN A 228 -3.67 10.11 14.19
N ALA A 229 -4.08 9.24 13.25
CA ALA A 229 -3.42 9.11 11.95
C ALA A 229 -3.85 10.25 11.02
N HIS A 230 -2.99 10.58 10.06
CA HIS A 230 -3.26 11.65 9.10
C HIS A 230 -4.52 11.32 8.28
N PHE A 231 -5.41 12.30 8.09
CA PHE A 231 -6.72 12.09 7.45
C PHE A 231 -6.61 11.41 6.08
N SER A 232 -5.54 11.68 5.34
CA SER A 232 -5.35 11.05 4.03
C SER A 232 -5.11 9.54 4.12
N ILE A 233 -4.26 9.06 5.04
CA ILE A 233 -4.07 7.61 5.19
C ILE A 233 -5.31 6.95 5.84
N ARG A 234 -6.06 7.68 6.68
CA ARG A 234 -7.35 7.20 7.19
C ARG A 234 -8.33 6.93 6.05
N ARG A 235 -8.39 7.81 5.04
CA ARG A 235 -9.24 7.65 3.85
C ARG A 235 -8.91 6.35 3.12
N ILE A 236 -7.62 6.05 2.93
CA ILE A 236 -7.18 4.79 2.31
C ILE A 236 -7.58 3.59 3.18
N ALA A 237 -7.31 3.65 4.50
CA ALA A 237 -7.60 2.55 5.43
C ALA A 237 -9.09 2.20 5.48
N GLN A 238 -9.96 3.20 5.49
CA GLN A 238 -11.41 3.03 5.47
C GLN A 238 -11.90 2.46 4.14
N ARG A 239 -11.37 2.93 3.01
CA ARG A 239 -11.74 2.39 1.68
C ARG A 239 -11.29 0.94 1.51
N VAL A 240 -10.08 0.61 1.97
CA VAL A 240 -9.58 -0.78 2.00
C VAL A 240 -10.49 -1.65 2.86
N TYR A 241 -10.85 -1.20 4.07
CA TYR A 241 -11.77 -1.94 4.94
C TYR A 241 -13.13 -2.20 4.25
N GLU A 242 -13.71 -1.20 3.58
CA GLU A 242 -14.98 -1.37 2.85
C GLU A 242 -14.89 -2.46 1.79
N GLU A 243 -13.84 -2.47 0.98
CA GLU A 243 -13.62 -3.52 -0.04
C GLU A 243 -13.42 -4.90 0.57
N LEU A 244 -12.71 -4.98 1.70
CA LEU A 244 -12.52 -6.23 2.44
C LEU A 244 -13.84 -6.74 3.04
N ALA A 245 -14.63 -5.86 3.63
CA ALA A 245 -15.93 -6.19 4.21
C ALA A 245 -16.93 -6.65 3.15
N ARG A 246 -16.85 -6.09 1.94
CA ARG A 246 -17.65 -6.51 0.79
C ARG A 246 -17.37 -7.94 0.36
N VAL A 247 -16.10 -8.36 0.34
CA VAL A 247 -15.72 -9.71 -0.16
C VAL A 247 -15.64 -10.77 0.92
N HIS A 248 -15.21 -10.42 2.15
CA HIS A 248 -15.00 -11.32 3.29
C HIS A 248 -15.67 -10.76 4.58
N PRO A 249 -17.01 -10.68 4.62
CA PRO A 249 -17.75 -10.09 5.74
C PRO A 249 -17.72 -10.90 7.03
N LEU A 250 -17.50 -12.22 6.97
CA LEU A 250 -17.54 -13.10 8.14
C LEU A 250 -16.37 -12.83 9.08
N LEU A 251 -15.16 -12.59 8.53
CA LEU A 251 -13.98 -12.31 9.34
C LEU A 251 -13.80 -10.81 9.58
N THR A 252 -13.95 -9.97 8.56
CA THR A 252 -13.65 -8.52 8.69
C THR A 252 -14.52 -7.77 9.70
N LYS A 253 -15.74 -8.24 10.00
CA LYS A 253 -16.61 -7.64 11.02
C LYS A 253 -16.00 -7.57 12.43
N TYR A 254 -14.92 -8.32 12.70
CA TYR A 254 -14.21 -8.28 13.98
C TYR A 254 -13.14 -7.18 14.03
N MET A 255 -12.81 -6.53 12.91
CA MET A 255 -11.91 -5.37 12.90
C MET A 255 -12.53 -4.21 13.69
N LYS A 256 -11.72 -3.49 14.47
CA LYS A 256 -12.15 -2.35 15.28
C LYS A 256 -11.68 -1.04 14.65
N LEU A 257 -12.56 -0.38 13.91
CA LEU A 257 -12.32 0.92 13.29
C LEU A 257 -13.25 1.99 13.90
N PRO A 258 -12.88 3.28 13.86
CA PRO A 258 -13.80 4.37 14.18
C PRO A 258 -14.99 4.41 13.22
N ASP A 259 -16.11 4.95 13.71
CA ASP A 259 -17.34 5.16 12.94
C ASP A 259 -17.20 6.41 12.04
N GLU A 260 -16.34 6.31 11.04
CA GLU A 260 -16.18 7.30 9.97
C GLU A 260 -16.05 6.55 8.62
N THR A 261 -16.47 7.20 7.53
CA THR A 261 -16.35 6.63 6.18
C THR A 261 -15.24 7.33 5.39
N TRP A 262 -14.68 6.67 4.38
CA TRP A 262 -13.70 7.32 3.50
C TRP A 262 -14.32 8.53 2.75
N LYS A 263 -15.63 8.50 2.46
CA LYS A 263 -16.36 9.63 1.86
C LYS A 263 -16.49 10.81 2.83
N GLY A 264 -16.83 10.54 4.08
CA GLY A 264 -16.89 11.58 5.12
C GLY A 264 -15.52 12.20 5.39
N LEU A 265 -14.45 11.41 5.30
CA LEU A 265 -13.07 11.91 5.35
C LEU A 265 -12.74 12.81 4.15
N GLU A 266 -13.15 12.40 2.95
CA GLU A 266 -12.97 13.18 1.74
C GLU A 266 -13.68 14.53 1.83
N GLU A 267 -14.97 14.51 2.14
CA GLU A 267 -15.80 15.70 2.35
C GLU A 267 -15.25 16.59 3.46
N GLY A 268 -14.81 16.01 4.58
CA GLY A 268 -14.40 16.74 5.78
C GLY A 268 -12.99 17.36 5.70
N TYR A 269 -12.07 16.79 4.93
CA TYR A 269 -10.65 17.17 4.97
C TYR A 269 -10.07 17.61 3.63
N PHE A 270 -10.80 17.49 2.52
CA PHE A 270 -10.31 17.88 1.21
C PHE A 270 -11.24 18.90 0.55
N THR A 271 -10.66 19.91 -0.10
CA THR A 271 -11.37 20.77 -1.06
C THR A 271 -11.38 20.14 -2.44
N LYS A 272 -10.31 19.40 -2.77
CA LYS A 272 -10.11 18.71 -4.05
C LYS A 272 -9.26 17.46 -3.81
N VAL A 273 -9.57 16.37 -4.51
CA VAL A 273 -8.82 15.10 -4.52
C VAL A 273 -8.31 14.74 -5.90
#